data_AF-A0A849TM65-F1
#
_entry.id   AF-A0A849TM65-F1
#
_cell.length_a   1.000
_cell.length_b   1.000
_cell.length_c   1.000
_cell.angle_alpha   90.00
_cell.angle_beta   90.00
_cell.angle_gamma   90.00
#
_symmetry.space_group_name_H-M   'P 1'
#
loop_
_entity.id
_entity.type
_entity.pdbx_description
1 polymer ?
#
loop_
_entity_poly.entity_id
_entity_poly.type
_entity_poly.pdbx_seq_one_letter_code
_entity_poly.pdbx_strand_id
1 'polypeptide(L)'
;MKPYLLRYHRWLTLAFALPWLIILVTGLIVSFEPMLMDRVFTGRSMSLASVEAAMAKHDPAGKANTLNVRAYDNAISLAEGRGSAPTRIDLKTGEKIAASTSLWSDMFSMLRNLHQSLLLDLKWLVDASTIAMLISVGFGIFMGWPVMRNTLGGWHRMVAWGTLPLLILSPLTGLALAFGISFTGPPPKAEGASVKLTDAVKLVATKHDLASVYWIRPMGGAMR
;
A
#
# COMPACT_ATOMS: atom_id res chain seq x y z
N MET A 1 -31.63 22.21 11.88
CA MET A 1 -30.73 21.10 11.46
C MET A 1 -29.25 21.48 11.52
N LYS A 2 -28.82 22.61 10.92
CA LYS A 2 -27.42 23.08 10.97
C LYS A 2 -26.71 23.09 12.35
N PRO A 3 -27.32 23.51 13.47
CA PRO A 3 -26.62 23.51 14.76
C PRO A 3 -26.26 22.10 15.25
N TYR A 4 -27.11 21.10 14.97
CA TYR A 4 -26.84 19.70 15.32
C TYR A 4 -25.73 19.10 14.45
N LEU A 5 -25.72 19.37 13.15
CA LEU A 5 -24.63 18.92 12.25
C LEU A 5 -23.27 19.49 12.70
N LEU A 6 -23.23 20.78 13.06
CA LEU A 6 -22.02 21.40 13.57
C LEU A 6 -21.56 20.77 14.89
N ARG A 7 -22.51 20.47 15.79
CA ARG A 7 -22.21 19.80 17.05
C ARG A 7 -21.63 18.40 16.80
N TYR A 8 -22.27 17.59 15.96
CA TYR A 8 -21.79 16.24 15.66
C TYR A 8 -20.44 16.24 14.96
N HIS A 9 -20.25 17.10 13.96
CA HIS A 9 -18.96 17.25 13.29
C HIS A 9 -17.85 17.62 14.28
N ARG A 10 -18.08 18.58 15.19
CA ARG A 10 -17.11 18.96 16.21
C ARG A 10 -16.77 17.83 17.18
N TRP A 11 -17.77 17.11 17.68
CA TRP A 11 -17.51 16.01 18.62
C TRP A 11 -16.78 14.85 17.95
N LEU A 12 -17.16 14.54 16.71
CA LEU A 12 -16.51 13.49 15.93
C LEU A 12 -15.06 13.88 15.58
N THR A 13 -14.83 15.13 15.19
CA THR A 13 -13.48 15.63 14.91
C THR A 13 -12.61 15.64 16.15
N LEU A 14 -13.15 16.01 17.31
CA LEU A 14 -12.40 15.97 18.57
C LEU A 14 -12.05 14.54 19.00
N ALA A 15 -13.02 13.62 18.91
CA ALA A 15 -12.82 12.22 19.29
C ALA A 15 -11.76 11.52 18.42
N PHE A 16 -11.73 11.83 17.11
CA PHE A 16 -10.86 11.18 16.14
C PHE A 16 -9.69 12.05 15.66
N ALA A 17 -9.45 13.23 16.27
CA ALA A 17 -8.39 14.15 15.83
C ALA A 17 -7.03 13.47 15.73
N LEU A 18 -6.64 12.72 16.77
CA LEU A 18 -5.35 12.04 16.82
C LEU A 18 -5.26 10.86 15.83
N PRO A 19 -6.21 9.91 15.79
CA PRO A 19 -6.24 8.87 14.77
C PRO A 19 -6.18 9.42 13.34
N TRP A 20 -6.98 10.45 13.03
CA TRP A 20 -6.97 11.05 11.70
C TRP A 20 -5.65 11.71 11.37
N LEU A 21 -5.06 12.47 12.30
CA LEU A 21 -3.75 13.08 12.08
C LEU A 21 -2.70 12.02 11.75
N ILE A 22 -2.65 10.94 12.54
CA ILE A 22 -1.70 9.83 12.35
C ILE A 22 -1.90 9.18 10.98
N ILE A 23 -3.13 8.78 10.66
CA ILE A 23 -3.46 8.08 9.41
C ILE A 23 -3.20 8.97 8.19
N LEU A 24 -3.57 10.25 8.25
CA LEU A 24 -3.37 11.21 7.15
C LEU A 24 -1.89 11.50 6.91
N VAL A 25 -1.11 11.79 7.96
CA VAL A 25 0.31 12.10 7.83
C VAL A 25 1.08 10.89 7.32
N THR A 26 0.82 9.71 7.87
CA THR A 26 1.52 8.50 7.42
C THR A 26 1.09 8.06 6.02
N GLY A 27 -0.21 8.14 5.70
CA GLY A 27 -0.69 7.88 4.35
C GLY A 27 -0.08 8.84 3.32
N LEU A 28 0.03 10.12 3.67
CA LEU A 28 0.68 11.11 2.82
C LEU A 28 2.15 10.78 2.61
N ILE A 29 2.92 10.48 3.65
CA ILE A 29 4.35 10.14 3.51
C ILE A 29 4.52 8.86 2.67
N VAL A 30 3.74 7.82 2.96
CA VAL A 30 3.77 6.54 2.21
C VAL A 30 3.38 6.75 0.74
N SER A 31 2.54 7.74 0.40
CA SER A 31 2.20 8.04 -1.00
C SER A 31 3.40 8.48 -1.86
N PHE A 32 4.49 8.91 -1.23
CA PHE A 32 5.75 9.24 -1.93
C PHE A 32 6.68 8.03 -2.10
N GLU A 33 6.39 6.88 -1.46
CA GLU A 33 7.20 5.67 -1.60
C GLU A 33 7.41 5.30 -3.09
N PRO A 34 6.39 5.25 -3.96
CA PRO A 34 6.58 4.91 -5.38
C PRO A 34 7.52 5.88 -6.13
N MET A 35 7.48 7.18 -5.82
CA MET A 35 8.36 8.16 -6.46
C MET A 35 9.84 7.92 -6.12
N LEU A 36 10.12 7.43 -4.91
CA LEU A 36 11.47 7.07 -4.51
C LEU A 36 11.92 5.77 -5.18
N MET A 37 11.00 4.82 -5.40
CA MET A 37 11.29 3.60 -6.15
C MET A 37 11.77 3.95 -7.57
N ASP A 38 11.03 4.80 -8.26
CA ASP A 38 11.35 5.19 -9.64
C ASP A 38 12.67 5.98 -9.75
N ARG A 39 12.97 6.88 -8.80
CA ARG A 39 14.20 7.70 -8.81
C ARG A 39 15.46 6.93 -8.46
N VAL A 40 15.39 5.92 -7.60
CA VAL A 40 16.55 5.06 -7.31
C VAL A 40 16.90 4.20 -8.54
N PHE A 41 15.97 4.01 -9.46
CA PHE A 41 16.14 3.16 -10.65
C PHE A 41 16.66 3.83 -11.90
N THR A 42 16.77 5.16 -11.96
CA THR A 42 17.42 5.82 -13.11
C THR A 42 18.93 5.48 -13.10
N GLY A 43 19.29 4.30 -13.62
CA GLY A 43 20.67 3.83 -13.81
C GLY A 43 21.03 2.41 -13.31
N ARG A 44 20.10 1.62 -12.72
CA ARG A 44 20.40 0.24 -12.27
C ARG A 44 19.41 -0.77 -12.87
N SER A 45 19.88 -1.62 -13.77
CA SER A 45 19.14 -2.78 -14.27
C SER A 45 19.38 -4.01 -13.38
N MET A 46 18.37 -4.87 -13.25
CA MET A 46 18.51 -6.14 -12.55
C MET A 46 18.69 -7.27 -13.56
N SER A 47 19.81 -7.99 -13.46
CA SER A 47 20.06 -9.11 -14.36
C SER A 47 19.13 -10.28 -14.03
N LEU A 48 18.49 -10.85 -15.06
CA LEU A 48 17.69 -12.06 -14.93
C LEU A 48 18.51 -13.20 -14.32
N ALA A 49 19.77 -13.35 -14.74
CA ALA A 49 20.67 -14.38 -14.22
C ALA A 49 20.89 -14.28 -12.70
N SER A 50 21.00 -13.07 -12.14
CA SER A 50 21.14 -12.86 -10.69
C SER A 50 19.88 -13.30 -9.94
N VAL A 51 18.70 -13.02 -10.48
CA VAL A 51 17.42 -13.40 -9.88
C VAL A 51 17.22 -14.91 -9.97
N GLU A 52 17.54 -15.53 -11.11
CA GLU A 52 17.47 -16.98 -11.29
C GLU A 52 18.44 -17.73 -10.38
N ALA A 53 19.67 -17.25 -10.24
CA ALA A 53 20.65 -17.83 -9.32
C ALA A 53 20.17 -17.73 -7.86
N ALA A 54 19.58 -16.60 -7.47
CA ALA A 54 19.01 -16.44 -6.14
C ALA A 54 17.81 -17.38 -5.91
N MET A 55 16.94 -17.56 -6.90
CA MET A 55 15.83 -18.51 -6.83
C MET A 55 16.30 -19.96 -6.76
N ALA A 56 17.27 -20.36 -7.58
CA ALA A 56 17.82 -21.72 -7.56
C ALA A 56 18.48 -22.06 -6.22
N LYS A 57 19.12 -21.08 -5.58
CA LYS A 57 19.77 -21.24 -4.28
C LYS A 57 18.79 -21.30 -3.11
N HIS A 58 17.76 -20.45 -3.11
CA HIS A 58 16.88 -20.25 -1.95
C HIS A 58 15.47 -20.86 -2.09
N ASP A 59 15.07 -21.25 -3.29
CA ASP A 59 13.86 -22.01 -3.59
C ASP A 59 14.12 -23.14 -4.62
N PRO A 60 14.99 -24.11 -4.31
CA PRO A 60 15.27 -25.23 -5.22
C PRO A 60 14.04 -26.12 -5.46
N ALA A 61 13.08 -26.10 -4.54
CA ALA A 61 11.84 -26.87 -4.64
C ALA A 61 10.76 -26.19 -5.50
N GLY A 62 10.96 -24.92 -5.90
CA GLY A 62 10.00 -24.15 -6.69
C GLY A 62 8.67 -23.91 -5.97
N LYS A 63 8.70 -23.78 -4.64
CA LYS A 63 7.52 -23.57 -3.79
C LYS A 63 7.12 -22.11 -3.70
N ALA A 64 8.03 -21.18 -3.97
CA ALA A 64 7.72 -19.76 -3.95
C ALA A 64 6.76 -19.43 -5.10
N ASN A 65 5.68 -18.72 -4.77
CA ASN A 65 4.68 -18.27 -5.74
C ASN A 65 4.59 -16.75 -5.82
N THR A 66 5.44 -16.05 -5.07
CA THR A 66 5.46 -14.61 -4.98
C THR A 66 6.91 -14.14 -4.92
N LEU A 67 7.28 -13.23 -5.83
CA LEU A 67 8.52 -12.47 -5.81
C LEU A 67 8.18 -10.99 -5.61
N ASN A 68 8.63 -10.36 -4.53
CA ASN A 68 8.61 -8.89 -4.43
C ASN A 68 10.02 -8.35 -4.61
N VAL A 69 10.15 -7.31 -5.43
CA VAL A 69 11.42 -6.63 -5.67
C VAL A 69 11.43 -5.35 -4.84
N ARG A 70 12.49 -5.15 -4.07
CA ARG A 70 12.76 -3.92 -3.33
C ARG A 70 14.03 -3.28 -3.86
N ALA A 71 13.83 -2.52 -4.91
CA ALA A 71 14.77 -1.62 -5.58
C ALA A 71 15.87 -1.00 -4.72
N TYR A 72 15.44 -0.24 -3.73
CA TYR A 72 16.23 0.62 -2.86
C TYR A 72 17.15 -0.16 -1.94
N ASP A 73 16.79 -1.42 -1.66
CA ASP A 73 17.55 -2.32 -0.82
C ASP A 73 18.39 -3.31 -1.64
N ASN A 74 18.37 -3.22 -2.98
CA ASN A 74 18.89 -4.23 -3.91
C ASN A 74 18.50 -5.66 -3.48
N ALA A 75 17.27 -5.82 -3.03
CA ALA A 75 16.82 -7.06 -2.41
C ALA A 75 15.57 -7.60 -3.10
N ILE A 76 15.48 -8.92 -3.19
CA ILE A 76 14.24 -9.61 -3.54
C ILE A 76 13.72 -10.35 -2.32
N SER A 77 12.42 -10.61 -2.32
CA SER A 77 11.79 -11.44 -1.30
C SER A 77 10.92 -12.49 -1.95
N LEU A 78 11.16 -13.75 -1.59
CA LEU A 78 10.42 -14.92 -2.04
C LEU A 78 9.44 -15.34 -0.96
N ALA A 79 8.18 -15.56 -1.32
CA ALA A 79 7.16 -16.05 -0.40
C ALA A 79 6.44 -17.28 -0.96
N GLU A 80 6.22 -18.26 -0.07
CA GLU A 80 5.48 -19.50 -0.31
C GLU A 80 4.00 -19.34 0.10
N GLY A 81 3.26 -18.50 -0.61
CA GLY A 81 1.83 -18.27 -0.33
C GLY A 81 1.52 -17.34 0.83
N ARG A 82 0.23 -17.28 1.22
CA ARG A 82 -0.28 -16.32 2.20
C ARG A 82 0.06 -16.78 3.62
N GLY A 83 0.86 -16.01 4.34
CA GLY A 83 1.22 -16.27 5.75
C GLY A 83 2.63 -16.81 5.97
N SER A 84 3.34 -17.23 4.91
CA SER A 84 4.74 -17.66 5.00
C SER A 84 5.66 -16.46 5.14
N ALA A 85 6.62 -16.54 6.07
CA ALA A 85 7.63 -15.49 6.25
C ALA A 85 8.46 -15.37 4.95
N PRO A 86 8.53 -14.19 4.32
CA PRO A 86 9.25 -14.05 3.07
C PRO A 86 10.76 -14.21 3.31
N THR A 87 11.41 -15.03 2.49
CA THR A 87 12.88 -15.13 2.47
C THR A 87 13.44 -13.96 1.68
N ARG A 88 14.17 -13.08 2.35
CA ARG A 88 14.75 -11.87 1.76
C ARG A 88 16.21 -12.11 1.37
N ILE A 89 16.56 -11.75 0.15
CA ILE A 89 17.83 -12.08 -0.49
C ILE A 89 18.43 -10.80 -1.07
N ASP A 90 19.69 -10.54 -0.76
CA ASP A 90 20.46 -9.47 -1.39
C ASP A 90 20.90 -9.90 -2.80
N LEU A 91 20.65 -9.06 -3.80
CA LEU A 91 20.92 -9.38 -5.20
C LEU A 91 22.39 -9.26 -5.59
N LYS A 92 23.22 -8.54 -4.81
CA LYS A 92 24.66 -8.45 -5.04
C LYS A 92 25.39 -9.68 -4.51
N THR A 93 25.02 -10.15 -3.31
CA THR A 93 25.71 -11.27 -2.64
C THR A 93 25.02 -12.60 -2.88
N GLY A 94 23.72 -12.61 -3.19
CA GLY A 94 22.91 -13.82 -3.26
C GLY A 94 22.71 -14.48 -1.90
N GLU A 95 22.95 -13.75 -0.80
CA GLU A 95 22.80 -14.24 0.57
C GLU A 95 21.48 -13.79 1.20
N LYS A 96 21.00 -14.58 2.16
CA LYS A 96 19.84 -14.19 2.97
C LYS A 96 20.22 -12.97 3.81
N ILE A 97 19.37 -11.96 3.80
CA ILE A 97 19.52 -10.79 4.65
C ILE A 97 18.45 -10.77 5.72
N ALA A 98 18.81 -10.28 6.90
CA ALA A 98 17.85 -10.00 7.97
C ALA A 98 16.83 -8.94 7.50
N ALA A 99 15.72 -8.82 8.23
CA ALA A 99 14.76 -7.75 7.98
C ALA A 99 15.49 -6.40 8.04
N SER A 100 15.34 -5.64 6.95
CA SER A 100 15.77 -4.25 6.71
C SER A 100 17.24 -3.89 7.02
N THR A 101 18.02 -3.74 5.95
CA THR A 101 19.37 -3.14 5.98
C THR A 101 19.38 -1.63 5.68
N SER A 102 18.22 -1.00 5.47
CA SER A 102 18.11 0.38 5.00
C SER A 102 17.10 1.19 5.82
N LEU A 103 17.57 2.34 6.31
CA LEU A 103 16.78 3.31 7.08
C LEU A 103 15.47 3.70 6.36
N TRP A 104 15.49 3.79 5.03
CA TRP A 104 14.30 4.12 4.25
C TRP A 104 13.28 2.98 4.27
N SER A 105 13.73 1.73 4.16
CA SER A 105 12.90 0.52 4.24
C SER A 105 12.16 0.42 5.56
N ASP A 106 12.88 0.68 6.65
CA ASP A 106 12.36 0.67 8.00
C ASP A 106 11.31 1.75 8.20
N MET A 107 11.65 2.98 7.78
CA MET A 107 10.74 4.10 7.89
C MET A 107 9.43 3.84 7.13
N PHE A 108 9.47 3.44 5.86
CA PHE A 108 8.26 3.16 5.08
C PHE A 108 7.47 1.97 5.63
N SER A 109 8.16 0.91 6.09
CA SER A 109 7.49 -0.24 6.68
C SER A 109 6.80 0.12 8.00
N MET A 110 7.44 0.93 8.84
CA MET A 110 6.88 1.46 10.07
C MET A 110 5.67 2.37 9.79
N LEU A 111 5.82 3.33 8.87
CA LEU A 111 4.75 4.25 8.50
C LEU A 111 3.54 3.49 7.93
N ARG A 112 3.76 2.46 7.12
CA ARG A 112 2.68 1.61 6.59
C ARG A 112 2.00 0.83 7.70
N ASN A 113 2.74 0.28 8.66
CA ASN A 113 2.14 -0.40 9.81
C ASN A 113 1.36 0.58 10.71
N LEU A 114 1.86 1.81 10.91
CA LEU A 114 1.13 2.84 11.65
C LEU A 114 -0.15 3.26 10.89
N HIS A 115 -0.07 3.39 9.57
CA HIS A 115 -1.20 3.74 8.72
C HIS A 115 -2.29 2.65 8.69
N GLN A 116 -1.90 1.38 8.65
CA GLN A 116 -2.82 0.25 8.48
C GLN A 116 -3.36 -0.31 9.81
N SER A 117 -2.59 -0.24 10.89
CA SER A 117 -2.94 -0.88 12.16
C SER A 117 -2.49 -0.10 13.40
N LEU A 118 -2.02 1.14 13.25
CA LEU A 118 -1.51 1.97 14.34
C LEU A 118 -0.40 1.27 15.15
N LEU A 119 0.40 0.41 14.49
CA LEU A 119 1.44 -0.46 15.07
C LEU A 119 0.97 -1.54 16.06
N LEU A 120 -0.25 -1.44 16.58
CA LEU A 120 -0.76 -2.27 17.67
C LEU A 120 -1.79 -3.30 17.18
N ASP A 121 -1.75 -3.66 15.89
CA ASP A 121 -2.75 -4.51 15.23
C ASP A 121 -4.19 -3.98 15.34
N LEU A 122 -4.34 -2.66 15.50
CA LEU A 122 -5.63 -1.98 15.67
C LEU A 122 -6.26 -1.65 14.31
N LYS A 123 -6.27 -2.62 13.38
CA LYS A 123 -6.86 -2.41 12.05
C LYS A 123 -8.32 -1.95 12.14
N TRP A 124 -9.08 -2.52 13.08
CA TRP A 124 -10.48 -2.14 13.30
C TRP A 124 -10.63 -0.65 13.66
N LEU A 125 -9.66 -0.07 14.38
CA LEU A 125 -9.67 1.34 14.78
C LEU A 125 -9.36 2.24 13.58
N VAL A 126 -8.48 1.80 12.68
CA VAL A 126 -8.21 2.48 11.41
C VAL A 126 -9.46 2.48 10.54
N ASP A 127 -10.13 1.33 10.40
CA ASP A 127 -11.38 1.20 9.63
C ASP A 127 -12.49 2.09 10.22
N ALA A 128 -12.70 2.04 11.55
CA ALA A 128 -13.68 2.86 12.26
C ALA A 128 -13.37 4.36 12.14
N SER A 129 -12.09 4.75 12.26
CA SER A 129 -11.64 6.13 12.08
C SER A 129 -11.90 6.61 10.66
N THR A 130 -11.70 5.74 9.66
CA THR A 130 -11.94 6.05 8.25
C THR A 130 -13.43 6.25 7.98
N ILE A 131 -14.29 5.40 8.52
CA ILE A 131 -15.75 5.57 8.45
C ILE A 131 -16.19 6.87 9.13
N ALA A 132 -15.67 7.14 10.34
CA ALA A 132 -15.93 8.38 11.06
C ALA A 132 -15.53 9.62 10.25
N MET A 133 -14.39 9.57 9.56
CA MET A 133 -13.93 10.65 8.69
C MET A 133 -14.93 10.89 7.55
N LEU A 134 -15.39 9.84 6.87
CA LEU A 134 -16.37 9.96 5.78
C LEU A 134 -17.71 10.53 6.28
N ILE A 135 -18.18 10.11 7.46
CA ILE A 135 -19.37 10.69 8.09
C ILE A 135 -19.15 12.18 8.40
N SER A 136 -17.98 12.53 8.94
CA SER A 136 -17.60 13.91 9.25
C SER A 136 -17.55 14.80 8.00
N VAL A 137 -17.01 14.27 6.91
CA VAL A 137 -16.99 14.92 5.59
C VAL A 137 -18.42 15.11 5.07
N GLY A 138 -19.28 14.09 5.20
CA GLY A 138 -20.71 14.19 4.91
C GLY A 138 -21.36 15.36 5.66
N PHE A 139 -21.12 15.47 6.97
CA PHE A 139 -21.59 16.63 7.74
C PHE A 139 -21.01 17.95 7.20
N GLY A 140 -19.73 17.98 6.84
CA GLY A 140 -19.05 19.12 6.19
C GLY A 140 -19.79 19.63 4.95
N ILE A 141 -20.13 18.71 4.03
CA ILE A 141 -20.84 19.03 2.79
C ILE A 141 -22.22 19.64 3.09
N PHE A 142 -22.98 19.06 4.02
CA PHE A 142 -24.31 19.57 4.39
C PHE A 142 -24.28 20.86 5.22
N MET A 143 -23.12 21.26 5.76
CA MET A 143 -22.97 22.52 6.51
C MET A 143 -22.85 23.76 5.61
N GLY A 144 -22.48 23.60 4.34
CA GLY A 144 -22.61 24.65 3.32
C GLY A 144 -21.38 24.89 2.44
N TRP A 145 -21.49 25.92 1.60
CA TRP A 145 -20.51 26.27 0.57
C TRP A 145 -19.21 26.91 1.11
N PRO A 146 -18.09 26.79 0.36
CA PRO A 146 -16.84 27.42 0.72
C PRO A 146 -16.94 28.93 0.51
N VAL A 147 -17.17 29.67 1.59
CA VAL A 147 -17.04 31.13 1.59
C VAL A 147 -15.67 31.47 2.15
N MET A 148 -14.80 32.01 1.30
CA MET A 148 -13.48 32.47 1.72
C MET A 148 -13.63 33.66 2.66
N ARG A 149 -13.07 33.53 3.86
CA ARG A 149 -12.93 34.61 4.85
C ARG A 149 -11.54 34.46 5.44
N ASN A 150 -10.87 35.58 5.75
CA ASN A 150 -9.55 35.52 6.37
C ASN A 150 -9.64 35.19 7.87
N THR A 151 -10.16 34.01 8.17
CA THR A 151 -10.30 33.44 9.52
C THR A 151 -9.96 31.96 9.45
N LEU A 152 -9.60 31.36 10.59
CA LEU A 152 -9.31 29.91 10.67
C LEU A 152 -10.45 29.07 10.06
N GLY A 153 -11.71 29.41 10.37
CA GLY A 153 -12.87 28.71 9.82
C GLY A 153 -13.14 29.00 8.34
N GLY A 154 -12.69 30.14 7.81
CA GLY A 154 -12.70 30.40 6.36
C GLY A 154 -11.67 29.54 5.62
N TRP A 155 -10.43 29.52 6.12
CA TRP A 155 -9.35 28.68 5.59
C TRP A 155 -9.67 27.19 5.68
N HIS A 156 -10.19 26.71 6.80
CA HIS A 156 -10.62 25.32 6.96
C HIS A 156 -11.65 24.92 5.90
N ARG A 157 -12.66 25.76 5.64
CA ARG A 157 -13.66 25.51 4.59
C ARG A 157 -13.06 25.49 3.20
N MET A 158 -12.19 26.45 2.88
CA MET A 158 -11.57 26.53 1.56
C MET A 158 -10.69 25.30 1.28
N VAL A 159 -9.81 24.94 2.24
CA VAL A 159 -8.98 23.74 2.13
C VAL A 159 -9.84 22.48 2.07
N ALA A 160 -10.84 22.33 2.93
CA ALA A 160 -11.72 21.16 2.94
C ALA A 160 -12.45 20.95 1.61
N TRP A 161 -12.92 22.03 0.97
CA TRP A 161 -13.54 21.95 -0.36
C TRP A 161 -12.52 21.69 -1.47
N GLY A 162 -11.35 22.34 -1.41
CA GLY A 162 -10.28 22.14 -2.39
C GLY A 162 -9.68 20.72 -2.38
N THR A 163 -9.59 20.10 -1.20
CA THR A 163 -9.09 18.72 -1.04
C THR A 163 -10.19 17.68 -0.94
N LEU A 164 -11.47 18.08 -1.08
CA LEU A 164 -12.62 17.19 -0.93
C LEU A 164 -12.53 15.91 -1.78
N PRO A 165 -12.12 15.95 -3.07
CA PRO A 165 -11.99 14.74 -3.87
C PRO A 165 -10.97 13.76 -3.25
N LEU A 166 -9.83 14.25 -2.78
CA LEU A 166 -8.79 13.42 -2.16
C LEU A 166 -9.24 12.85 -0.81
N LEU A 167 -9.91 13.68 0.00
CA LEU A 167 -10.44 13.31 1.32
C LEU A 167 -11.58 12.29 1.25
N ILE A 168 -12.23 12.12 0.10
CA ILE A 168 -13.27 11.11 -0.11
C ILE A 168 -12.70 9.89 -0.82
N LEU A 169 -12.05 10.07 -1.97
CA LEU A 169 -11.66 8.97 -2.85
C LEU A 169 -10.65 8.03 -2.20
N SER A 170 -9.64 8.57 -1.52
CA SER A 170 -8.60 7.78 -0.86
C SER A 170 -9.20 6.85 0.23
N PRO A 171 -9.90 7.36 1.25
CA PRO A 171 -10.49 6.52 2.29
C PRO A 171 -11.60 5.60 1.78
N LEU A 172 -12.42 6.04 0.81
CA LEU A 172 -13.45 5.19 0.21
C LEU A 172 -12.82 3.99 -0.52
N THR A 173 -11.73 4.22 -1.24
CA THR A 173 -10.96 3.15 -1.89
C THR A 173 -10.34 2.22 -0.84
N GLY A 174 -9.77 2.78 0.23
CA GLY A 174 -9.24 2.00 1.35
C GLY A 174 -10.29 1.08 1.99
N LEU A 175 -11.49 1.59 2.24
CA LEU A 175 -12.61 0.78 2.76
C LEU A 175 -13.09 -0.26 1.75
N ALA A 176 -13.19 0.10 0.47
CA ALA A 176 -13.55 -0.85 -0.57
C ALA A 176 -12.58 -2.04 -0.62
N LEU A 177 -11.27 -1.76 -0.58
CA LEU A 177 -10.24 -2.80 -0.51
C LEU A 177 -10.32 -3.61 0.80
N ALA A 178 -10.52 -2.94 1.94
CA ALA A 178 -10.61 -3.59 3.25
C ALA A 178 -11.81 -4.56 3.35
N PHE A 179 -12.94 -4.22 2.74
CA PHE A 179 -14.16 -5.02 2.74
C PHE A 179 -14.33 -5.89 1.48
N GLY A 180 -13.35 -5.90 0.57
CA GLY A 180 -13.41 -6.69 -0.66
C GLY A 180 -14.50 -6.23 -1.65
N ILE A 181 -14.90 -4.96 -1.58
CA ILE A 181 -15.87 -4.35 -2.50
C ILE A 181 -15.18 -4.10 -3.83
N SER A 182 -15.66 -4.75 -4.90
CA SER A 182 -15.19 -4.58 -6.27
C SER A 182 -16.35 -4.35 -7.21
N PHE A 183 -16.15 -3.52 -8.23
CA PHE A 183 -17.10 -3.33 -9.34
C PHE A 183 -16.83 -4.25 -10.52
N THR A 184 -15.73 -5.01 -10.48
CA THR A 184 -15.40 -6.04 -11.45
C THR A 184 -15.67 -7.42 -10.85
N GLY A 185 -16.30 -8.29 -11.64
CA GLY A 185 -16.46 -9.70 -11.28
C GLY A 185 -15.10 -10.37 -11.12
N PRO A 186 -15.03 -11.50 -10.37
CA PRO A 186 -13.79 -12.25 -10.26
C PRO A 186 -13.28 -12.61 -11.66
N PRO A 187 -11.97 -12.45 -11.94
CA PRO A 187 -11.43 -12.87 -13.22
C PRO A 187 -11.75 -14.36 -13.43
N PRO A 188 -12.04 -14.77 -14.67
CA PRO A 188 -12.30 -16.18 -14.97
C PRO A 188 -11.14 -17.01 -14.43
N LYS A 189 -11.46 -18.10 -13.75
CA LYS A 189 -10.45 -19.00 -13.20
C LYS A 189 -9.61 -19.50 -14.38
N ALA A 190 -8.33 -19.14 -14.41
CA ALA A 190 -7.44 -19.61 -15.45
C ALA A 190 -7.40 -21.14 -15.43
N GLU A 191 -7.79 -21.75 -16.55
CA GLU A 191 -7.73 -23.19 -16.75
C GLU A 191 -6.26 -23.60 -16.92
N GLY A 192 -5.84 -24.63 -16.18
CA GLY A 192 -4.47 -25.16 -16.22
C GLY A 192 -3.69 -25.03 -14.91
N ALA A 193 -2.48 -25.60 -14.91
CA ALA A 193 -1.56 -25.49 -13.79
C ALA A 193 -1.02 -24.06 -13.66
N SER A 194 -0.80 -23.59 -12.43
CA SER A 194 -0.15 -22.30 -12.19
C SER A 194 1.22 -22.29 -12.87
N VAL A 195 1.53 -21.25 -13.64
CA VAL A 195 2.87 -21.03 -14.18
C VAL A 195 3.86 -20.98 -13.01
N LYS A 196 4.99 -21.68 -13.11
CA LYS A 196 6.02 -21.62 -12.07
C LYS A 196 6.56 -20.19 -11.98
N LEU A 197 6.90 -19.74 -10.77
CA LEU A 197 7.40 -18.38 -10.55
C LEU A 197 8.64 -18.09 -11.43
N THR A 198 9.51 -19.08 -11.63
CA THR A 198 10.68 -18.97 -12.52
C THR A 198 10.30 -18.60 -13.96
N ASP A 199 9.26 -19.24 -14.50
CA ASP A 199 8.81 -19.02 -15.87
C ASP A 199 8.10 -17.67 -15.99
N ALA A 200 7.37 -17.26 -14.95
CA ALA A 200 6.77 -15.94 -14.87
C ALA A 200 7.84 -14.83 -14.83
N VAL A 201 8.92 -15.01 -14.06
CA VAL A 201 10.04 -14.05 -14.01
C VAL A 201 10.69 -13.91 -15.38
N LYS A 202 10.97 -15.03 -16.07
CA LYS A 202 11.50 -15.01 -17.45
C LYS A 202 10.58 -14.26 -18.40
N LEU A 203 9.28 -14.55 -18.36
CA LEU A 203 8.30 -13.90 -19.22
C LEU A 203 8.26 -12.39 -18.98
N VAL A 204 8.26 -11.94 -17.72
CA VAL A 204 8.28 -10.51 -17.40
C VAL A 204 9.59 -9.87 -17.86
N ALA A 205 10.73 -10.52 -17.64
CA ALA A 205 12.06 -10.04 -18.03
C ALA A 205 12.20 -9.82 -19.55
N THR A 206 11.40 -10.50 -20.39
CA THR A 206 11.41 -10.26 -21.84
C THR A 206 10.78 -8.92 -22.25
N LYS A 207 9.87 -8.39 -21.44
CA LYS A 207 9.10 -7.17 -21.75
C LYS A 207 9.46 -5.98 -20.86
N HIS A 208 9.97 -6.24 -19.67
CA HIS A 208 10.25 -5.25 -18.64
C HIS A 208 11.59 -5.55 -17.97
N ASP A 209 12.34 -4.50 -17.62
CA ASP A 209 13.47 -4.65 -16.71
C ASP A 209 12.94 -5.11 -15.35
N LEU A 210 13.50 -6.18 -14.78
CA LEU A 210 13.10 -6.71 -13.48
C LEU A 210 13.30 -5.68 -12.35
N ALA A 211 14.17 -4.68 -12.56
CA ALA A 211 14.27 -3.50 -11.73
C ALA A 211 12.91 -2.78 -11.64
N SER A 212 12.23 -2.54 -12.76
CA SER A 212 10.96 -1.79 -12.79
C SER A 212 9.74 -2.55 -12.24
N VAL A 213 9.92 -3.81 -11.82
CA VAL A 213 8.83 -4.70 -11.44
C VAL A 213 8.72 -4.76 -9.92
N TYR A 214 7.64 -4.21 -9.36
CA TYR A 214 7.40 -4.24 -7.91
C TYR A 214 7.14 -5.65 -7.37
N TRP A 215 6.37 -6.44 -8.12
CA TRP A 215 5.87 -7.74 -7.68
C TRP A 215 5.53 -8.63 -8.86
N ILE A 216 5.88 -9.92 -8.73
CA ILE A 216 5.47 -10.98 -9.65
C ILE A 216 4.77 -12.06 -8.83
N ARG A 217 3.53 -12.35 -9.22
CA ARG A 217 2.76 -13.50 -8.74
C ARG A 217 2.00 -14.13 -9.89
N PRO A 218 2.29 -15.40 -10.24
CA PRO A 218 1.46 -16.16 -11.14
C PRO A 218 0.02 -16.22 -10.62
N MET A 219 -0.94 -15.81 -11.45
CA MET A 219 -2.37 -15.96 -11.16
C MET A 219 -2.91 -17.18 -11.90
N GLY A 220 -3.76 -17.98 -11.25
CA GLY A 220 -4.26 -19.25 -11.81
C GLY A 220 -3.65 -20.49 -11.15
N GLY A 221 -4.28 -21.65 -11.35
CA GLY A 221 -3.98 -22.89 -10.65
C GLY A 221 -4.78 -23.05 -9.35
N ALA A 222 -5.24 -24.26 -9.05
CA ALA A 222 -5.80 -24.56 -7.75
C ALA A 222 -4.71 -24.32 -6.70
N MET A 223 -4.99 -23.50 -5.69
CA MET A 223 -4.21 -23.54 -4.46
C MET A 223 -4.31 -24.98 -3.95
N ARG A 224 -3.20 -25.73 -4.06
CA ARG A 224 -3.00 -26.99 -3.36
C ARG A 224 -2.18 -26.70 -2.13
#